data_AF-A0A1H0E7G1-F1
#
_entry.id   AF-A0A1H0E7G1-F1
#
_cell.length_a   1.000
_cell.length_b   1.000
_cell.length_c   1.000
_cell.angle_alpha   90.00
_cell.angle_beta   90.00
_cell.angle_gamma   90.00
#
_symmetry.space_group_name_H-M   'P 1'
#
loop_
_entity.id
_entity.type
_entity.pdbx_description
1 polymer ?
#
loop_
_entity_poly.entity_id
_entity_poly.type
_entity_poly.pdbx_seq_one_letter_code
_entity_poly.pdbx_strand_id
1 'polypeptide(L)' 'MESRRRSPLMWLLLLPFLGLLWVPFYNQHDPVLLGFPFFYWYQLAWVPLTSLILYVVYRAVRDDR' A
#
# COMPACT_ATOMS: atom_id res chain seq x y z
N MET A 1 -8.59 -8.58 -30.86
CA MET A 1 -7.82 -7.85 -29.84
C MET A 1 -8.35 -8.32 -28.50
N GLU A 2 -7.70 -9.31 -27.91
CA GLU A 2 -8.12 -9.92 -26.65
C GLU A 2 -8.13 -8.83 -25.58
N SER A 3 -9.32 -8.37 -25.20
CA SER A 3 -9.48 -7.45 -24.09
C SER A 3 -9.12 -8.24 -22.85
N ARG A 4 -7.82 -8.26 -22.51
CA ARG A 4 -7.33 -8.65 -21.19
C ARG A 4 -8.19 -7.86 -20.22
N ARG A 5 -9.17 -8.51 -19.59
CA ARG A 5 -9.91 -7.95 -18.47
C ARG A 5 -8.85 -7.59 -17.45
N ARG A 6 -8.45 -6.31 -17.43
CA ARG A 6 -7.51 -5.83 -16.43
C ARG A 6 -8.30 -5.88 -15.14
N SER A 7 -8.05 -6.90 -14.34
CA SER A 7 -8.69 -7.03 -13.04
C SER A 7 -8.53 -5.69 -12.30
N PRO A 8 -9.64 -5.04 -11.88
CA PRO A 8 -9.60 -3.72 -11.26
C PRO A 8 -8.75 -3.70 -9.97
N LEU A 9 -8.39 -4.88 -9.46
CA LEU A 9 -7.52 -5.07 -8.32
C LEU A 9 -6.06 -4.65 -8.60
N MET A 10 -5.63 -4.57 -9.86
CA MET A 10 -4.32 -4.00 -10.22
C MET A 10 -4.15 -2.54 -9.77
N TRP A 11 -5.25 -1.79 -9.62
CA TRP A 11 -5.21 -0.40 -9.14
C TRP A 11 -4.76 -0.31 -7.67
N LEU A 12 -4.89 -1.38 -6.87
CA LEU A 12 -4.39 -1.43 -5.50
C LEU A 12 -2.87 -1.29 -5.40
N LEU A 13 -2.13 -1.60 -6.47
CA LEU A 13 -0.67 -1.41 -6.53
C LEU A 13 -0.27 0.07 -6.53
N LEU A 14 -1.19 1.00 -6.79
CA LEU A 14 -0.93 2.44 -6.72
C LEU A 14 -1.13 3.02 -5.31
N LEU A 15 -1.79 2.27 -4.43
CA LEU A 15 -2.08 2.67 -3.05
C LEU A 15 -0.81 2.96 -2.21
N PRO A 16 0.28 2.15 -2.30
CA PRO A 16 1.56 2.48 -1.67
C PRO A 16 2.12 3.80 -2.19
N PHE A 17 2.09 4.02 -3.52
CA PHE A 17 2.59 5.24 -4.12
C PHE A 17 1.81 6.47 -3.64
N LEU A 18 0.48 6.40 -3.57
CA LEU A 18 -0.36 7.48 -3.06
C LEU A 18 -0.10 7.75 -1.57
N GLY A 19 0.10 6.69 -0.77
CA GLY A 19 0.43 6.80 0.65
C GLY A 19 1.80 7.43 0.92
N LEU A 20 2.79 7.14 0.07
CA LEU A 20 4.14 7.71 0.14
C LEU A 20 4.26 9.08 -0.56
N LEU A 21 3.32 9.47 -1.43
CA LEU A 21 3.36 10.78 -2.08
C LEU A 21 2.77 11.88 -1.19
N TRP A 22 1.94 11.51 -0.19
CA TRP A 22 1.30 12.45 0.72
C TRP A 22 2.22 12.88 1.87
N VAL A 23 3.39 13.44 1.51
CA VAL A 23 4.42 13.93 2.43
C VAL A 23 3.88 14.77 3.60
N PRO A 24 2.98 15.76 3.43
CA PRO A 24 2.52 16.57 4.56
C PRO A 24 1.65 15.80 5.57
N PHE A 25 1.11 14.63 5.22
CA PHE A 25 0.24 13.86 6.11
C PHE A 25 1.04 13.14 7.20
N TYR A 26 2.20 12.60 6.82
CA TYR A 26 3.08 11.85 7.72
C TYR A 26 4.36 12.57 8.11
N ASN A 27 4.59 13.78 7.62
CA ASN A 27 5.60 14.70 8.12
C ASN A 27 5.15 15.40 9.41
N GLN A 28 4.57 14.63 10.33
CA GLN A 28 4.23 15.08 11.67
C GLN A 28 5.08 14.26 12.65
N HIS A 29 5.49 14.88 13.76
CA HIS A 29 6.24 14.15 14.79
C HIS A 29 5.30 13.30 15.65
N ASP A 30 4.11 13.84 15.90
CA ASP A 30 3.06 13.19 16.68
C ASP A 30 2.01 12.53 15.77
N PRO A 31 1.46 11.37 16.17
CA PRO A 31 1.67 10.66 17.44
C PRO A 31 2.96 9.82 17.47
N VAL A 32 3.68 9.90 18.59
CA VAL A 32 4.79 9.02 18.93
C VAL A 32 4.24 7.70 19.48
N LEU A 33 4.62 6.58 18.86
CA LEU A 33 4.22 5.22 19.27
C LEU A 33 5.45 4.48 19.80
N LEU A 34 5.41 4.03 21.06
CA LEU A 34 6.52 3.30 21.69
C LEU A 34 7.87 4.05 21.65
N GLY A 35 7.86 5.38 21.59
CA GLY A 35 9.06 6.22 21.43
C GLY A 35 9.49 6.45 19.97
N PHE A 36 8.80 5.88 18.98
CA PHE A 36 9.04 6.13 17.56
C PHE A 36 8.12 7.25 17.02
N PRO A 37 8.68 8.30 16.38
CA PRO A 37 7.88 9.34 15.73
C PRO A 37 6.98 8.80 14.62
N PHE A 38 5.89 9.52 14.32
CA PHE A 38 4.89 9.15 13.30
C PHE A 38 5.50 8.74 11.97
N PHE A 39 6.44 9.55 11.47
CA PHE A 39 7.16 9.31 10.24
C PHE A 39 7.72 7.88 10.12
N TYR A 40 8.38 7.38 11.17
CA TYR A 40 9.08 6.11 11.14
C TYR A 40 8.15 4.91 11.25
N TRP A 41 7.22 4.93 12.21
CA TRP A 41 6.32 3.80 12.38
C TRP A 41 5.31 3.72 11.23
N TYR A 42 4.95 4.85 10.62
CA TYR A 42 4.11 4.86 9.43
C TYR A 42 4.79 4.15 8.25
N GLN A 43 6.07 4.45 7.98
CA GLN A 43 6.87 3.72 6.99
C GLN A 43 6.99 2.22 7.30
N LEU A 44 7.16 1.88 8.59
CA LEU A 44 7.21 0.49 9.01
C LEU A 44 5.86 -0.23 8.80
N ALA A 45 4.74 0.44 9.09
CA ALA A 45 3.39 -0.09 8.86
C ALA A 45 3.09 -0.31 7.37
N TRP A 46 3.73 0.45 6.47
CA TRP A 46 3.65 0.21 5.04
C TRP A 46 4.25 -1.13 4.61
N VAL A 47 5.23 -1.68 5.33
CA VAL A 47 5.84 -2.98 4.97
C VAL A 47 4.81 -4.12 4.97
N PRO A 48 4.11 -4.42 6.09
CA PRO A 48 3.07 -5.44 6.08
C PRO A 48 1.87 -5.05 5.21
N LEU A 49 1.52 -3.77 5.13
CA LEU A 49 0.40 -3.30 4.31
C LEU A 49 0.64 -3.55 2.82
N THR A 50 1.83 -3.23 2.30
CA THR A 50 2.21 -3.49 0.91
C THR A 50 2.29 -4.98 0.60
N SER A 51 2.81 -5.79 1.54
CA SER A 51 2.81 -7.25 1.43
C SER A 51 1.39 -7.82 1.34
N LEU A 52 0.46 -7.32 2.18
CA LEU A 52 -0.95 -7.73 2.15
C LEU A 52 -1.63 -7.32 0.84
N ILE A 53 -1.41 -6.08 0.38
CA ILE A 53 -1.91 -5.61 -0.92
C ILE A 53 -1.40 -6.52 -2.04
N LEU A 54 -0.10 -6.82 -2.06
CA LEU A 54 0.50 -7.70 -3.07
C LEU A 54 -0.10 -9.11 -3.01
N TYR A 55 -0.33 -9.65 -1.81
CA TYR A 55 -0.97 -10.95 -1.62
C TYR A 55 -2.40 -10.98 -2.16
N VAL A 56 -3.20 -9.94 -1.87
CA VAL A 56 -4.58 -9.81 -2.38
C VAL A 56 -4.58 -9.71 -3.91
N VAL A 57 -3.72 -8.87 -4.47
CA VAL A 57 -3.57 -8.72 -5.93
C VAL A 57 -3.13 -10.05 -6.56
N TYR A 58 -2.15 -10.73 -5.97
CA TYR A 58 -1.68 -12.03 -6.46
C TYR A 58 -2.80 -13.08 -6.45
N ARG A 59 -3.56 -13.18 -5.35
CA ARG A 59 -4.73 -14.08 -5.26
C ARG A 59 -5.79 -13.74 -6.31
N ALA A 60 -6.11 -12.47 -6.47
CA ALA A 60 -7.09 -12.00 -7.43
C ALA A 60 -6.71 -12.26 -8.89
N VAL A 61 -5.43 -12.04 -9.23
CA VAL A 61 -4.88 -12.34 -10.57
C VAL A 61 -4.85 -13.85 -10.82
N ARG A 62 -4.70 -14.66 -9.77
CA ARG A 62 -4.72 -16.12 -9.87
C ARG A 62 -6.12 -16.68 -10.05
N ASP A 63 -7.14 -16.12 -9.38
CA ASP A 63 -8.55 -16.51 -9.53
C ASP A 63 -9.14 -16.13 -10.90
N ASP A 64 -8.61 -15.08 -11.54
CA ASP A 64 -9.01 -14.64 -12.89
C ASP A 64 -8.39 -15.49 -14.02
N ARG A 65 -7.60 -16.53 -13.67
CA ARG A 65 -6.90 -17.44 -14.58
C ARG A 65 -7.44 -18.85 -14.50
#